data_AF-A0A450THZ5-F1
#
_entry.id   AF-A0A450THZ5-F1
#
_cell.length_a   1.000
_cell.length_b   1.000
_cell.length_c   1.000
_cell.angle_alpha   90.00
_cell.angle_beta   90.00
_cell.angle_gamma   90.00
#
_symmetry.space_group_name_H-M   'P 1'
#
loop_
_entity.id
_entity.type
_entity.pdbx_description
1 polymer ?
#
loop_
_entity_poly.entity_id
_entity_poly.type
_entity_poly.pdbx_seq_one_letter_code
_entity_poly.pdbx_strand_id
1 'polypeptide(L)'
;MALFLVFRGNTLALVRELVVACEDTIRRWRAWSAERTETFEFHLRGVFAFLGRHGQGRGFWSGALKAKQLSQMMAALCRRGVAVP
;
A
#
# COMPACT_ATOMS: atom_id res chain seq x y z
N MET A 1 7.10 -2.26 -5.71
CA MET A 1 6.45 -3.57 -5.99
C MET A 1 6.16 -4.38 -4.72
N ALA A 2 7.06 -4.41 -3.75
CA ALA A 2 6.86 -5.16 -2.49
C ALA A 2 5.62 -4.77 -1.67
N LEU A 3 5.39 -3.47 -1.50
CA LEU A 3 4.20 -2.97 -0.79
C LEU A 3 2.88 -3.43 -1.43
N PHE A 4 2.81 -3.54 -2.76
CA PHE A 4 1.65 -4.07 -3.49
C PHE A 4 1.27 -5.46 -2.98
N LEU A 5 2.29 -6.31 -2.83
CA LEU A 5 2.11 -7.71 -2.52
C LEU A 5 1.72 -7.90 -1.06
N VAL A 6 2.24 -7.03 -0.18
CA VAL A 6 1.84 -6.93 1.21
C VAL A 6 0.39 -6.48 1.35
N PHE A 7 -0.04 -5.43 0.64
CA PHE A 7 -1.43 -4.93 0.70
C PHE A 7 -2.46 -5.91 0.13
N ARG A 8 -2.10 -6.71 -0.89
CA ARG A 8 -2.99 -7.76 -1.41
C ARG A 8 -3.18 -8.93 -0.43
N GLY A 9 -2.39 -9.02 0.64
CA GLY A 9 -2.39 -10.16 1.54
C GLY A 9 -1.79 -11.42 0.91
N ASN A 10 -0.79 -11.26 0.03
CA ASN A 10 -0.05 -12.41 -0.50
C ASN A 10 0.83 -13.03 0.60
N THR A 11 1.19 -14.30 0.42
CA THR A 11 2.11 -15.02 1.31
C THR A 11 3.52 -14.44 1.22
N LEU A 12 4.25 -14.48 2.34
CA LEU A 12 5.63 -13.98 2.43
C LEU A 12 6.56 -14.64 1.41
N ALA A 13 6.33 -15.92 1.10
CA ALA A 13 7.08 -16.67 0.08
C ALA A 13 6.99 -16.01 -1.31
N LEU A 14 5.77 -15.65 -1.74
CA LEU A 14 5.54 -15.00 -3.03
C LEU A 14 6.19 -13.59 -3.07
N VAL A 15 6.16 -12.87 -1.95
CA VAL A 15 6.79 -11.53 -1.88
C VAL A 15 8.31 -11.64 -1.96
N ARG A 16 8.90 -12.66 -1.33
CA ARG A 16 10.34 -12.90 -1.35
C ARG A 16 10.87 -13.18 -2.76
N GLU A 17 10.17 -14.01 -3.52
CA GLU A 17 10.53 -14.31 -4.92
C GLU A 17 10.47 -13.08 -5.82
N LEU A 18 9.50 -12.19 -5.60
CA LEU A 18 9.26 -11.02 -6.46
C LEU A 18 10.13 -9.81 -6.11
N VAL A 19 10.63 -9.71 -4.89
CA VAL A 19 11.30 -8.52 -4.35
C VAL A 19 12.78 -8.75 -4.09
N VAL A 20 13.22 -10.02 -4.06
CA VAL A 20 14.61 -10.41 -3.73
C VAL A 20 15.06 -9.74 -2.42
N ALA A 21 14.20 -9.83 -1.40
CA ALA A 21 14.48 -9.33 -0.06
C ALA A 21 14.34 -10.45 0.97
N CYS A 22 15.15 -10.39 2.02
CA CYS A 22 15.05 -11.31 3.15
C CYS A 22 13.70 -11.19 3.87
N GLU A 23 13.23 -12.29 4.46
CA GLU A 23 11.91 -12.37 5.09
C GLU A 23 11.74 -11.32 6.19
N ASP A 24 12.78 -11.07 6.98
CA ASP A 24 12.78 -10.04 8.03
C ASP A 24 12.58 -8.62 7.49
N THR A 25 13.13 -8.34 6.31
CA THR A 25 12.94 -7.05 5.64
C THR A 25 11.50 -6.91 5.17
N ILE A 26 10.93 -7.98 4.60
CA ILE A 26 9.52 -8.00 4.17
C ILE A 26 8.58 -7.87 5.36
N ARG A 27 8.86 -8.56 6.48
CA ARG A 27 8.11 -8.45 7.74
C ARG A 27 8.18 -7.03 8.30
N ARG A 28 9.37 -6.41 8.33
CA ARG A 28 9.54 -5.00 8.73
C ARG A 28 8.75 -4.06 7.86
N TRP A 29 8.82 -4.21 6.54
CA TRP A 29 8.03 -3.40 5.60
C TRP A 29 6.54 -3.60 5.80
N ARG A 30 6.09 -4.82 6.10
CA ARG A 30 4.69 -5.11 6.40
C ARG A 30 4.23 -4.47 7.70
N ALA A 31 4.99 -4.59 8.78
CA ALA A 31 4.69 -3.93 10.05
C ALA A 31 4.65 -2.41 9.88
N TRP A 32 5.68 -1.83 9.27
CA TRP A 32 5.77 -0.40 8.99
C TRP A 32 4.58 0.11 8.15
N SER A 33 4.15 -0.67 7.16
CA SER A 33 2.99 -0.35 6.32
C SER A 33 1.67 -0.46 7.09
N ALA A 34 1.52 -1.47 7.95
CA ALA A 34 0.34 -1.65 8.77
C ALA A 34 0.14 -0.46 9.74
N GLU A 35 1.21 -0.02 10.40
CA GLU A 35 1.19 1.16 11.29
C GLU A 35 0.75 2.45 10.56
N ARG A 36 1.06 2.58 9.26
CA ARG A 36 0.83 3.78 8.47
C ARG A 36 -0.34 3.66 7.51
N THR A 37 -1.05 2.52 7.54
CA THR A 37 -2.15 2.25 6.62
C THR A 37 -3.22 3.33 6.74
N GLU A 38 -3.62 3.71 7.95
CA GLU A 38 -4.62 4.76 8.16
C GLU A 38 -4.18 6.12 7.61
N THR A 39 -2.91 6.49 7.82
CA THR A 39 -2.33 7.72 7.28
C THR A 39 -2.33 7.72 5.75
N PHE A 40 -1.96 6.60 5.13
CA PHE A 40 -2.00 6.49 3.67
C PHE A 40 -3.42 6.56 3.13
N GLU A 41 -4.36 5.85 3.76
CA GLU A 41 -5.77 5.89 3.35
C GLU A 41 -6.34 7.31 3.46
N PHE A 42 -6.00 8.04 4.53
CA PHE A 42 -6.40 9.44 4.70
C PHE A 42 -5.90 10.33 3.56
N HIS A 43 -4.60 10.29 3.26
CA HIS A 43 -4.04 11.09 2.16
C HIS A 43 -4.56 10.65 0.79
N LEU A 44 -4.75 9.36 0.57
CA LEU A 44 -5.30 8.84 -0.69
C LEU A 44 -6.76 9.23 -0.88
N ARG A 45 -7.59 9.23 0.17
CA ARG A 45 -8.97 9.76 0.10
C ARG A 45 -8.99 11.25 -0.26
N GLY A 46 -8.03 12.02 0.27
CA GLY A 46 -7.87 13.44 -0.06
C GLY A 46 -7.41 13.70 -1.50
N VAL A 47 -6.65 12.79 -2.12
CA VAL A 47 -6.18 12.93 -3.52
C VAL A 47 -7.17 12.31 -4.50
N PHE A 48 -7.85 11.24 -4.12
CA PHE A 48 -8.74 10.48 -4.96
C PHE A 48 -10.13 10.44 -4.34
N ALA A 49 -10.94 11.47 -4.63
CA ALA A 49 -12.29 11.60 -4.08
C ALA A 49 -13.20 10.38 -4.34
N PHE A 50 -12.96 9.65 -5.44
CA PHE A 50 -13.69 8.41 -5.74
C PHE A 50 -13.42 7.28 -4.73
N LEU A 51 -12.30 7.32 -3.99
CA LEU A 51 -11.96 6.37 -2.93
C LEU A 51 -12.71 6.63 -1.62
N GLY A 52 -13.27 7.82 -1.42
CA GLY A 52 -14.06 8.15 -0.22
C GLY A 52 -15.31 7.27 -0.05
N ARG A 53 -15.77 6.61 -1.12
CA ARG A 53 -16.90 5.66 -1.09
C ARG A 53 -16.49 4.21 -0.86
N HIS A 54 -15.19 3.88 -0.92
CA HIS A 54 -14.71 2.57 -0.52
C HIS A 54 -14.46 2.56 0.98
N GLY A 55 -14.78 1.44 1.64
CA GLY A 55 -14.67 1.27 3.10
C GLY A 55 -13.23 1.41 3.63
N GLN A 56 -12.92 0.79 4.76
CA GLN A 56 -11.57 0.85 5.35
C GLN A 56 -10.78 -0.43 5.06
N GLY A 57 -9.45 -0.37 5.21
CA GLY A 57 -8.58 -1.54 5.18
C GLY A 57 -8.60 -2.27 3.83
N ARG A 58 -8.73 -3.60 3.85
CA ARG A 58 -8.54 -4.42 2.64
C ARG A 58 -9.48 -4.05 1.48
N GLY A 59 -10.71 -3.66 1.79
CA GLY A 59 -11.70 -3.22 0.80
C GLY A 59 -11.29 -1.92 0.10
N PHE A 60 -10.76 -0.97 0.88
CA PHE A 60 -10.20 0.29 0.37
C PHE A 60 -9.08 0.02 -0.63
N TRP A 61 -8.05 -0.71 -0.21
CA TRP A 61 -6.86 -0.95 -1.02
C TRP A 61 -7.17 -1.76 -2.28
N SER A 62 -8.08 -2.74 -2.19
CA SER A 62 -8.54 -3.49 -3.36
C SER A 62 -9.26 -2.59 -4.37
N GLY A 63 -10.18 -1.73 -3.90
CA GLY A 63 -10.87 -0.75 -4.76
C GLY A 63 -9.90 0.27 -5.35
N ALA A 64 -8.99 0.79 -4.54
CA ALA A 64 -7.98 1.75 -4.95
C ALA A 64 -7.03 1.21 -6.02
N LEU A 65 -6.57 -0.03 -5.85
CA LEU A 65 -5.70 -0.71 -6.80
C LEU A 65 -6.41 -1.12 -8.09
N LYS A 66 -7.72 -1.39 -8.04
CA LYS A 66 -8.53 -1.60 -9.25
C LYS A 66 -8.71 -0.32 -10.05
N ALA A 67 -8.87 0.80 -9.36
CA ALA A 67 -9.15 2.08 -9.99
C ALA A 67 -7.88 2.83 -10.45
N LYS A 68 -6.75 2.65 -9.76
CA LYS A 68 -5.46 3.28 -10.05
C LYS A 68 -4.32 2.29 -9.87
N GLN A 69 -3.29 2.44 -10.69
CA GLN A 69 -2.07 1.65 -10.51
C GLN A 69 -1.38 2.05 -9.20
N LEU A 70 -0.76 1.09 -8.51
CA LEU A 70 -0.04 1.36 -7.26
C LEU A 70 1.00 2.48 -7.42
N SER A 71 1.71 2.52 -8.54
CA SER A 71 2.71 3.56 -8.84
C SER A 71 2.14 4.98 -8.71
N GLN A 72 0.92 5.20 -9.20
CA GLN A 72 0.25 6.50 -9.14
C GLN A 72 -0.18 6.85 -7.71
N MET A 73 -0.60 5.87 -6.92
CA MET A 73 -0.95 6.07 -5.52
C MET A 73 0.29 6.40 -4.68
N MET A 74 1.39 5.68 -4.88
CA MET A 74 2.65 5.94 -4.19
C MET A 74 3.22 7.31 -4.56
N ALA A 75 3.16 7.69 -5.84
CA ALA A 75 3.53 9.04 -6.28
C ALA A 75 2.64 10.14 -5.68
N ALA A 76 1.36 9.86 -5.41
CA ALA A 76 0.48 10.79 -4.71
C ALA A 76 0.87 10.94 -3.23
N LEU A 77 1.24 9.83 -2.56
CA LEU A 77 1.72 9.83 -1.18
C LEU A 77 3.07 10.57 -1.05
N CYS A 78 4.04 10.29 -1.93
CA CYS A 78 5.31 11.02 -1.97
C CYS A 78 5.11 12.53 -2.13
N ARG A 79 4.20 12.95 -3.02
CA ARG A 79 3.88 14.38 -3.24
C ARG A 79 3.22 15.04 -2.03
N ARG A 80 2.65 14.26 -1.11
CA ARG A 80 2.11 14.75 0.17
C ARG A 80 3.13 14.74 1.31
N GLY A 81 4.40 14.42 1.02
CA GLY A 81 5.46 14.35 2.03
C GLY A 81 5.36 13.11 2.92
N VAL A 82 4.52 12.14 2.54
CA VAL A 82 4.47 10.86 3.25
C VAL A 82 5.69 10.06 2.82
N ALA A 83 6.52 9.64 3.77
CA ALA A 83 7.64 8.76 3.48
C ALA A 83 7.10 7.46 2.88
N VAL A 84 7.52 7.15 1.66
CA VAL A 84 7.16 5.92 0.94
C VAL A 84 8.46 5.13 0.70
N PRO A 85 8.50 3.82 0.98
CA PRO A 85 9.68 2.99 0.73
C PRO A 85 9.92 2.74 -0.76
#